data_AF-A0A8T5QCE9-F1
#
_entry.id   AF-A0A8T5QCE9-F1
#
_cell.length_a   1.000
_cell.length_b   1.000
_cell.length_c   1.000
_cell.angle_alpha   90.00
_cell.angle_beta   90.00
_cell.angle_gamma   90.00
#
_symmetry.space_group_name_H-M   'P 1'
#
loop_
_entity.id
_entity.type
_entity.pdbx_description
1 polymer ?
#
loop_
_entity_poly.entity_id
_entity_poly.type
_entity_poly.pdbx_seq_one_letter_code
_entity_poly.pdbx_strand_id
1 'polypeptide(L)'
;MNNEMFSLDKERAEQVFKRLVKAYENKEKIFSWPDVFPEQRFTRLYDPSSLEFRLILFFTVNFDRNQQSSPYYRKVAESIEKKKFRNPQEILDYDIEKIKRLREIWGIPFKKTAPYVMHKNIQLLKEKYNGDPLNVIKDEQDVNKARKNLEVFKGYGPHLSALLMTFYLKYGVISFDNQKKLEVKIDTNKLRVMYDNSIINPGEEHRWGDIHKDKILPAARKFLCDVCEEHDLDTNIVSEAMWPIGERISRQYKHHLGKRKLNYIMNSPLLEFTDYTQYLDIPYGKNTVAKLKKRGFDVKGSYCYFQKLDSDQKLLI
;
A
#
# COMPACT_ATOMS: atom_id res chain seq x y z
N MET A 1 19.97 32.74 9.51
CA MET A 1 19.28 31.74 10.33
C MET A 1 18.66 30.72 9.40
N ASN A 2 19.12 29.47 9.43
CA ASN A 2 18.44 28.38 8.74
C ASN A 2 17.13 28.13 9.48
N ASN A 3 16.01 28.59 8.93
CA ASN A 3 14.68 28.16 9.36
C ASN A 3 14.56 26.68 8.97
N GLU A 4 15.02 25.78 9.83
CA GLU A 4 14.69 24.37 9.72
C GLU A 4 13.19 24.23 9.93
N MET A 5 12.50 24.04 8.81
CA MET A 5 11.04 23.95 8.69
C MET A 5 10.45 22.72 9.39
N PHE A 6 11.29 21.81 9.91
CA PHE A 6 10.92 20.67 10.73
C PHE A 6 12.17 20.09 11.42
N SER A 7 11.97 19.36 12.51
CA SER A 7 12.98 18.51 13.15
C SER A 7 12.56 17.03 13.09
N LEU A 8 13.55 16.13 13.21
CA LEU A 8 13.36 14.69 13.19
C LEU A 8 13.83 14.08 14.52
N ASP A 9 12.95 13.37 15.23
CA ASP A 9 13.21 12.78 16.53
C ASP A 9 13.70 11.33 16.38
N LYS A 10 15.00 11.13 16.60
CA LYS A 10 15.69 9.86 16.44
C LYS A 10 15.30 8.83 17.49
N GLU A 11 15.25 9.22 18.77
CA GLU A 11 14.89 8.33 19.86
C GLU A 11 13.45 7.84 19.69
N ARG A 12 12.55 8.75 19.31
CA ARG A 12 11.18 8.38 19.01
C ARG A 12 11.08 7.45 17.80
N ALA A 13 11.85 7.71 16.75
CA ALA A 13 11.88 6.86 15.56
C ALA A 13 12.32 5.43 15.89
N GLU A 14 13.39 5.26 16.66
CA GLU A 14 13.87 3.96 17.13
C GLU A 14 12.76 3.19 17.86
N GLN A 15 12.15 3.82 18.87
CA GLN A 15 11.08 3.19 19.67
C GLN A 15 9.91 2.74 18.79
N VAL A 16 9.47 3.60 17.87
CA VAL A 16 8.35 3.33 16.98
C VAL A 16 8.71 2.23 15.97
N PHE A 17 9.87 2.28 15.33
CA PHE A 17 10.28 1.32 14.32
C PHE A 17 10.50 -0.07 14.90
N LYS A 18 11.19 -0.20 16.05
CA LYS A 18 11.35 -1.49 16.74
C LYS A 18 10.01 -2.14 17.08
N ARG A 19 9.07 -1.34 17.61
CA ARG A 19 7.73 -1.82 17.92
C ARG A 19 6.96 -2.23 16.67
N LEU A 20 7.10 -1.46 15.59
CA LEU A 20 6.42 -1.70 14.32
C LEU A 20 6.90 -3.00 13.66
N VAL A 21 8.22 -3.23 13.63
CA VAL A 21 8.83 -4.48 13.13
C VAL A 21 8.29 -5.68 13.92
N LYS A 22 8.38 -5.62 15.26
CA LYS A 22 7.88 -6.69 16.12
C LYS A 22 6.40 -7.00 15.85
N ALA A 23 5.56 -5.97 15.75
CA ALA A 23 4.14 -6.15 15.48
C ALA A 23 3.88 -6.74 14.09
N TYR A 24 4.65 -6.34 13.08
CA TYR A 24 4.56 -6.88 11.73
C TYR A 24 4.94 -8.37 11.68
N GLU A 25 6.10 -8.73 12.23
CA GLU A 25 6.62 -10.11 12.26
C GLU A 25 5.71 -11.06 13.04
N ASN A 26 5.21 -10.62 14.20
CA ASN A 26 4.29 -11.39 15.03
C ASN A 26 2.84 -11.37 14.50
N LYS A 27 2.56 -10.68 13.38
CA LYS A 27 1.21 -10.48 12.82
C LYS A 27 0.22 -9.94 13.85
N GLU A 28 0.65 -8.98 14.66
CA GLU A 28 -0.18 -8.39 15.72
C GLU A 28 -1.12 -7.30 15.18
N LYS A 29 -2.29 -7.14 15.81
CA LYS A 29 -3.23 -6.03 15.58
C LYS A 29 -3.60 -5.88 14.10
N ILE A 30 -3.34 -4.73 13.46
CA ILE A 30 -3.68 -4.50 12.05
C ILE A 30 -3.01 -5.51 11.11
N PHE A 31 -1.85 -6.04 11.47
CA PHE A 31 -1.12 -7.02 10.66
C PHE A 31 -1.73 -8.42 10.73
N SER A 32 -2.60 -8.69 11.71
CA SER A 32 -3.42 -9.91 11.76
C SER A 32 -4.58 -9.90 10.76
N TRP A 33 -4.93 -8.73 10.22
CA TRP A 33 -6.12 -8.60 9.38
C TRP A 33 -5.92 -9.26 8.02
N PRO A 34 -6.97 -9.93 7.49
CA PRO A 34 -6.92 -10.46 6.14
C PRO A 34 -6.75 -9.33 5.12
N ASP A 35 -5.89 -9.56 4.13
CA ASP A 35 -5.61 -8.59 3.05
C ASP A 35 -5.21 -7.23 3.59
N VAL A 36 -4.42 -7.19 4.66
CA VAL A 36 -3.88 -5.94 5.20
C VAL A 36 -3.08 -5.21 4.11
N PHE A 37 -2.34 -5.98 3.31
CA PHE A 37 -1.70 -5.52 2.08
C PHE A 37 -2.55 -5.85 0.84
N PRO A 38 -2.60 -4.94 -0.15
CA PRO A 38 -3.50 -5.06 -1.29
C PRO A 38 -3.21 -6.29 -2.17
N GLU A 39 -1.93 -6.61 -2.35
CA GLU A 39 -1.46 -7.71 -3.19
C GLU A 39 -1.59 -9.09 -2.55
N GLN A 40 -1.75 -9.18 -1.22
CA GLN A 40 -1.97 -10.46 -0.51
C GLN A 40 -3.17 -11.22 -1.05
N ARG A 41 -4.19 -10.51 -1.58
CA ARG A 41 -5.36 -11.13 -2.20
C ARG A 41 -4.98 -12.11 -3.30
N PHE A 42 -3.92 -11.83 -4.05
CA PHE A 42 -3.49 -12.70 -5.15
C PHE A 42 -2.90 -14.02 -4.64
N THR A 43 -2.31 -14.05 -3.45
CA THR A 43 -1.77 -15.29 -2.85
C THR A 43 -2.84 -16.31 -2.45
N ARG A 44 -4.10 -15.86 -2.34
CA ARG A 44 -5.25 -16.76 -2.12
C ARG A 44 -5.80 -17.34 -3.42
N LEU A 45 -5.48 -16.69 -4.55
CA LEU A 45 -5.98 -17.06 -5.87
C LEU A 45 -4.95 -17.91 -6.62
N TYR A 46 -3.66 -17.66 -6.39
CA TYR A 46 -2.55 -18.31 -7.08
C TYR A 46 -1.39 -18.55 -6.13
N ASP A 47 -0.69 -19.65 -6.35
CA ASP A 47 0.60 -19.93 -5.71
C ASP A 47 1.62 -18.86 -6.13
N PRO A 48 2.37 -18.23 -5.20
CA PRO A 48 3.40 -17.26 -5.55
C PRO A 48 4.45 -17.74 -6.57
N SER A 49 4.72 -19.05 -6.57
CA SER A 49 5.63 -19.71 -7.53
C SER A 49 5.02 -19.95 -8.91
N SER A 50 3.74 -19.65 -9.12
CA SER A 50 3.06 -19.87 -10.40
C SER A 50 3.24 -18.70 -11.38
N LEU A 51 3.15 -19.02 -12.68
CA LEU A 51 3.18 -18.01 -13.74
C LEU A 51 2.00 -17.03 -13.62
N GLU A 52 0.84 -17.53 -13.20
CA GLU A 52 -0.37 -16.73 -13.02
C GLU A 52 -0.18 -15.63 -11.98
N PHE A 53 0.38 -15.96 -10.82
CA PHE A 53 0.69 -15.00 -9.78
C PHE A 53 1.65 -13.91 -10.29
N ARG A 54 2.69 -14.34 -11.00
CA ARG A 54 3.69 -13.41 -11.54
C ARG A 54 3.12 -12.49 -12.60
N LEU A 55 2.30 -12.99 -13.51
CA LEU A 55 1.63 -12.22 -14.55
C LEU A 55 0.63 -11.22 -13.96
N ILE A 56 -0.25 -11.67 -13.05
CA ILE A 56 -1.25 -10.78 -12.47
C ILE A 56 -0.58 -9.63 -11.72
N LEU A 57 0.47 -9.93 -10.96
CA LEU A 57 1.18 -8.94 -10.19
C LEU A 57 1.94 -7.96 -11.11
N PHE A 58 2.64 -8.46 -12.14
CA PHE A 58 3.34 -7.64 -13.12
C PHE A 58 2.39 -6.66 -13.82
N PHE A 59 1.24 -7.11 -14.31
CA PHE A 59 0.31 -6.19 -14.98
C PHE A 59 -0.43 -5.28 -14.01
N THR A 60 -0.70 -5.73 -12.78
CA THR A 60 -1.29 -4.89 -11.74
C THR A 60 -0.35 -3.75 -11.35
N VAL A 61 0.92 -4.06 -11.03
CA VAL A 61 1.92 -3.05 -10.66
C VAL A 61 2.11 -2.00 -11.76
N ASN A 62 2.08 -2.42 -13.03
CA ASN A 62 2.25 -1.49 -14.17
C ASN A 62 1.23 -0.35 -14.18
N PHE A 63 0.03 -0.57 -13.62
CA PHE A 63 -1.04 0.43 -13.56
C PHE A 63 -1.26 1.06 -12.19
N ASP A 64 -0.53 0.65 -11.14
CA ASP A 64 -0.71 1.20 -9.79
C ASP A 64 -0.45 2.73 -9.72
N ARG A 65 0.26 3.29 -10.72
CA ARG A 65 0.54 4.72 -10.80
C ARG A 65 -0.73 5.56 -10.99
N ASN A 66 -0.94 6.52 -10.10
CA ASN A 66 -2.02 7.52 -10.10
C ASN A 66 -3.40 7.01 -9.66
N GLN A 67 -3.46 5.89 -8.94
CA GLN A 67 -4.69 5.42 -8.31
C GLN A 67 -4.44 5.04 -6.85
N GLN A 68 -5.52 4.78 -6.12
CA GLN A 68 -5.41 4.24 -4.77
C GLN A 68 -5.20 2.74 -4.88
N SER A 69 -4.06 2.25 -4.40
CA SER A 69 -3.65 0.84 -4.57
C SER A 69 -4.66 -0.13 -3.97
N SER A 70 -5.16 0.12 -2.75
CA SER A 70 -6.13 -0.75 -2.06
C SER A 70 -7.40 -1.03 -2.89
N PRO A 71 -8.19 -0.02 -3.30
CA PRO A 71 -9.35 -0.25 -4.17
C PRO A 71 -9.01 -0.91 -5.51
N TYR A 72 -7.88 -0.55 -6.10
CA TYR A 72 -7.47 -1.06 -7.41
C TYR A 72 -7.16 -2.57 -7.37
N TYR A 73 -6.27 -3.00 -6.48
CA TYR A 73 -5.90 -4.41 -6.35
C TYR A 73 -7.10 -5.26 -5.94
N ARG A 74 -7.97 -4.73 -5.06
CA ARG A 74 -9.25 -5.36 -4.72
C ARG A 74 -10.09 -5.61 -5.97
N LYS A 75 -10.24 -4.60 -6.84
CA LYS A 75 -11.03 -4.73 -8.07
C LYS A 75 -10.44 -5.75 -9.04
N VAL A 76 -9.11 -5.82 -9.15
CA VAL A 76 -8.42 -6.86 -9.94
C VAL A 76 -8.73 -8.25 -9.38
N ALA A 77 -8.53 -8.47 -8.07
CA ALA A 77 -8.81 -9.75 -7.41
C ALA A 77 -10.28 -10.17 -7.57
N GLU A 78 -11.22 -9.25 -7.32
CA GLU A 78 -12.65 -9.51 -7.50
C GLU A 78 -13.01 -9.87 -8.94
N SER A 79 -12.31 -9.33 -9.94
CA SER A 79 -12.55 -9.69 -11.34
C SER A 79 -12.19 -11.13 -11.66
N ILE A 80 -11.17 -11.67 -10.97
CA ILE A 80 -10.74 -13.06 -11.07
C ILE A 80 -11.74 -13.96 -10.35
N GLU A 81 -12.05 -13.66 -9.09
CA GLU A 81 -13.02 -14.41 -8.27
C GLU A 81 -14.38 -14.51 -8.95
N LYS A 82 -14.86 -13.43 -9.56
CA LYS A 82 -16.15 -13.36 -10.28
C LYS A 82 -16.07 -13.94 -11.71
N LYS A 83 -14.94 -14.56 -12.09
CA LYS A 83 -14.70 -15.14 -13.42
C LYS A 83 -14.92 -14.17 -14.59
N LYS A 84 -14.81 -12.86 -14.36
CA LYS A 84 -14.81 -11.82 -15.39
C LYS A 84 -13.47 -11.79 -16.14
N PHE A 85 -12.43 -12.28 -15.47
CA PHE A 85 -11.11 -12.53 -16.01
C PHE A 85 -10.65 -13.91 -15.51
N ARG A 86 -10.59 -14.91 -16.39
CA ARG A 86 -10.55 -16.32 -15.96
C ARG A 86 -9.14 -16.85 -15.73
N ASN A 87 -8.17 -16.44 -16.54
CA ASN A 87 -6.81 -16.95 -16.45
C ASN A 87 -5.78 -15.85 -16.75
N PRO A 88 -4.87 -15.51 -15.82
CA PRO A 88 -3.75 -14.60 -16.01
C PRO A 88 -2.90 -14.86 -17.26
N GLN A 89 -2.72 -16.12 -17.65
CA GLN A 89 -1.95 -16.47 -18.84
C GLN A 89 -2.61 -15.96 -20.13
N GLU A 90 -3.93 -15.83 -20.18
CA GLU A 90 -4.65 -15.32 -21.37
C GLU A 90 -4.22 -13.90 -21.73
N ILE A 91 -3.70 -13.11 -20.78
CA ILE A 91 -3.17 -11.76 -21.04
C ILE A 91 -2.10 -11.78 -22.13
N LEU A 92 -1.31 -12.85 -22.21
CA LEU A 92 -0.25 -12.98 -23.20
C LEU A 92 -0.79 -13.01 -24.64
N ASP A 93 -2.07 -13.35 -24.82
CA ASP A 93 -2.71 -13.44 -26.13
C ASP A 93 -3.74 -12.33 -26.37
N TYR A 94 -3.70 -11.27 -25.56
CA TYR A 94 -4.61 -10.15 -25.70
C TYR A 94 -4.16 -9.16 -26.78
N ASP A 95 -5.04 -8.93 -27.74
CA ASP A 95 -4.98 -7.77 -28.62
C ASP A 95 -5.38 -6.47 -27.88
N ILE A 96 -5.28 -5.34 -28.57
CA ILE A 96 -5.59 -4.02 -28.03
C ILE A 96 -7.04 -3.92 -27.53
N GLU A 97 -8.01 -4.56 -28.19
CA GLU A 97 -9.43 -4.49 -27.80
C GLU A 97 -9.71 -5.30 -26.54
N LYS A 98 -9.13 -6.49 -26.40
CA LYS A 98 -9.17 -7.28 -25.16
C LYS A 98 -8.51 -6.53 -24.00
N ILE A 99 -7.38 -5.86 -24.24
CA ILE A 99 -6.72 -5.02 -23.22
C ILE A 99 -7.61 -3.84 -22.82
N LYS A 100 -8.30 -3.18 -23.77
CA LYS A 100 -9.26 -2.11 -23.46
C LYS A 100 -10.38 -2.60 -22.54
N ARG A 101 -10.95 -3.77 -22.80
CA ARG A 101 -11.98 -4.40 -21.95
C ARG A 101 -11.43 -4.78 -20.57
N LEU A 102 -10.23 -5.38 -20.52
CA LEU A 102 -9.57 -5.73 -19.26
C LEU A 102 -9.37 -4.48 -18.38
N ARG A 103 -8.96 -3.37 -18.99
CA ARG A 103 -8.80 -2.08 -18.31
C ARG A 103 -10.08 -1.63 -17.61
N GLU A 104 -11.22 -1.77 -18.29
CA GLU A 104 -12.54 -1.42 -17.74
C GLU A 104 -12.94 -2.33 -16.58
N ILE A 105 -12.71 -3.64 -16.74
CA ILE A 105 -12.94 -4.64 -15.70
C ILE A 105 -12.10 -4.33 -14.45
N TRP A 106 -10.84 -3.96 -14.63
CA TRP A 106 -9.90 -3.61 -13.56
C TRP A 106 -10.09 -2.18 -13.04
N GLY A 107 -10.92 -1.36 -13.68
CA GLY A 107 -11.22 0.01 -13.26
C GLY A 107 -10.06 0.98 -13.42
N ILE A 108 -9.12 0.69 -14.32
CA ILE A 108 -8.00 1.58 -14.59
C ILE A 108 -8.55 2.81 -15.37
N PRO A 109 -8.24 4.05 -14.93
CA PRO A 109 -8.72 5.27 -15.58
C PRO A 109 -8.43 5.32 -17.08
N PHE A 110 -9.34 5.94 -17.85
CA PHE A 110 -9.20 6.04 -19.30
C PHE A 110 -8.02 6.94 -19.68
N LYS A 111 -6.86 6.33 -19.92
CA LYS A 111 -5.74 6.94 -20.61
C LYS A 111 -5.62 6.29 -21.98
N LYS A 112 -5.74 7.08 -23.05
CA LYS A 112 -5.69 6.58 -24.45
C LYS A 112 -4.47 5.70 -24.72
N THR A 113 -3.34 5.97 -24.05
CA THR A 113 -2.07 5.25 -24.24
C THR A 113 -1.94 3.95 -23.44
N ALA A 114 -2.74 3.73 -22.40
CA ALA A 114 -2.59 2.59 -21.49
C ALA A 114 -2.71 1.22 -22.20
N PRO A 115 -3.70 0.98 -23.08
CA PRO A 115 -3.79 -0.30 -23.79
C PRO A 115 -2.58 -0.59 -24.69
N TYR A 116 -2.06 0.43 -25.36
CA TYR A 116 -0.89 0.29 -26.24
C TYR A 116 0.40 0.03 -25.45
N VAL A 117 0.52 0.61 -24.25
CA VAL A 117 1.65 0.34 -23.32
C VAL A 117 1.64 -1.12 -22.90
N MET A 118 0.49 -1.63 -22.44
CA MET A 118 0.36 -3.03 -22.04
C MET A 118 0.58 -3.99 -23.20
N HIS A 119 0.02 -3.70 -24.38
CA HIS A 119 0.25 -4.52 -25.57
C HIS A 119 1.74 -4.64 -25.92
N LYS A 120 2.48 -3.52 -25.89
CA LYS A 120 3.93 -3.53 -26.13
C LYS A 120 4.69 -4.32 -25.06
N ASN A 121 4.27 -4.25 -23.81
CA ASN A 121 4.88 -5.04 -22.74
C ASN A 121 4.59 -6.53 -22.90
N ILE A 122 3.37 -6.91 -23.31
CA ILE A 122 3.01 -8.31 -23.63
C ILE A 122 3.90 -8.85 -24.75
N GLN A 123 4.05 -8.10 -25.85
CA GLN A 123 4.91 -8.49 -26.98
C GLN A 123 6.36 -8.70 -26.53
N LEU A 124 6.92 -7.71 -25.82
CA LEU A 124 8.29 -7.80 -25.29
C LEU A 124 8.47 -9.01 -24.35
N LEU A 125 7.49 -9.26 -23.50
CA LEU A 125 7.52 -10.38 -22.55
C LEU A 125 7.51 -11.74 -23.27
N LYS A 126 6.70 -11.89 -24.32
CA LYS A 126 6.67 -13.10 -25.14
C LYS A 126 7.96 -13.30 -25.93
N GLU A 127 8.41 -12.27 -26.63
CA GLU A 127 9.53 -12.34 -27.57
C GLU A 127 10.88 -12.56 -26.87
N LYS A 128 11.09 -11.94 -25.70
CA LYS A 128 12.41 -11.98 -25.03
C LYS A 128 12.45 -12.78 -23.74
N TYR A 129 11.31 -12.95 -23.08
CA TYR A 129 11.26 -13.48 -21.71
C TYR A 129 10.31 -14.68 -21.60
N ASN A 130 9.97 -15.31 -22.72
CA ASN A 130 9.13 -16.51 -22.79
C ASN A 130 7.78 -16.37 -22.05
N GLY A 131 7.21 -15.16 -22.06
CA GLY A 131 5.94 -14.88 -21.39
C GLY A 131 5.99 -14.80 -19.86
N ASP A 132 7.16 -14.94 -19.22
CA ASP A 132 7.29 -14.91 -17.75
C ASP A 132 8.08 -13.68 -17.28
N PRO A 133 7.48 -12.77 -16.49
CA PRO A 133 8.16 -11.57 -16.02
C PRO A 133 9.33 -11.86 -15.06
N LEU A 134 9.39 -13.05 -14.45
CA LEU A 134 10.53 -13.46 -13.62
C LEU A 134 11.80 -13.67 -14.46
N ASN A 135 11.69 -14.09 -15.72
CA ASN A 135 12.83 -14.27 -16.62
C ASN A 135 13.61 -12.97 -16.88
N VAL A 136 13.05 -11.81 -16.51
CA VAL A 136 13.72 -10.50 -16.61
C VAL A 136 14.81 -10.33 -15.55
N ILE A 137 14.66 -10.99 -14.39
CA ILE A 137 15.47 -10.73 -13.20
C ILE A 137 15.97 -11.98 -12.48
N LYS A 138 15.52 -13.19 -12.85
CA LYS A 138 15.83 -14.44 -12.12
C LYS A 138 17.31 -14.78 -12.04
N ASP A 139 18.09 -14.38 -13.05
CA ASP A 139 19.51 -14.67 -13.16
C ASP A 139 20.38 -13.53 -12.63
N GLU A 140 19.76 -12.50 -12.03
CA GLU A 140 20.45 -11.31 -11.52
C GLU A 140 20.40 -11.27 -9.99
N GLN A 141 21.57 -11.26 -9.35
CA GLN A 141 21.71 -11.22 -7.89
C GLN A 141 21.84 -9.79 -7.33
N ASP A 142 22.14 -8.80 -8.19
CA ASP A 142 22.20 -7.39 -7.81
C ASP A 142 20.85 -6.69 -8.00
N VAL A 143 20.29 -6.17 -6.91
CA VAL A 143 19.00 -5.49 -6.89
C VAL A 143 18.93 -4.28 -7.84
N ASN A 144 20.02 -3.54 -8.03
CA ASN A 144 20.03 -2.36 -8.90
C ASN A 144 20.01 -2.76 -10.36
N LYS A 145 20.75 -3.81 -10.73
CA LYS A 145 20.73 -4.38 -12.08
C LYS A 145 19.37 -5.00 -12.38
N ALA A 146 18.81 -5.80 -11.46
CA ALA A 146 17.48 -6.38 -11.61
C ALA A 146 16.41 -5.30 -11.82
N ARG A 147 16.46 -4.22 -11.03
CA ARG A 147 15.60 -3.05 -11.19
C ARG A 147 15.75 -2.41 -12.57
N LYS A 148 16.98 -2.26 -13.07
CA LYS A 148 17.26 -1.73 -14.40
C LYS A 148 16.77 -2.65 -15.52
N ASN A 149 16.85 -3.96 -15.35
CA ASN A 149 16.30 -4.92 -16.30
C ASN A 149 14.77 -4.80 -16.41
N LEU A 150 14.06 -4.53 -15.31
CA LEU A 150 12.62 -4.25 -15.34
C LEU A 150 12.25 -2.93 -16.03
N GLU A 151 13.14 -1.92 -15.99
CA GLU A 151 12.90 -0.61 -16.62
C GLU A 151 12.84 -0.64 -18.16
N VAL A 152 13.15 -1.78 -18.79
CA VAL A 152 12.95 -1.98 -20.24
C VAL A 152 11.45 -1.98 -20.62
N PHE A 153 10.57 -2.28 -19.66
CA PHE A 153 9.13 -2.31 -19.89
C PHE A 153 8.53 -0.91 -19.77
N LYS A 154 7.58 -0.60 -20.66
CA LYS A 154 6.92 0.70 -20.65
C LYS A 154 6.07 0.87 -19.40
N GLY A 155 6.26 2.00 -18.72
CA GLY A 155 5.59 2.31 -17.46
C GLY A 155 6.38 1.88 -16.22
N TYR A 156 7.31 0.94 -16.35
CA TYR A 156 8.24 0.56 -15.28
C TYR A 156 9.38 1.57 -15.18
N GLY A 157 9.25 2.50 -14.24
CA GLY A 157 10.36 3.32 -13.77
C GLY A 157 10.94 2.78 -12.46
N PRO A 158 11.96 3.46 -11.89
CA PRO A 158 12.65 3.04 -10.66
C PRO A 158 11.70 2.58 -9.55
N HIS A 159 10.63 3.35 -9.32
CA HIS A 159 9.68 3.07 -8.27
C HIS A 159 8.81 1.82 -8.51
N LEU A 160 8.22 1.66 -9.70
CA LEU A 160 7.35 0.50 -9.96
C LEU A 160 8.16 -0.79 -10.09
N SER A 161 9.38 -0.71 -10.62
CA SER A 161 10.31 -1.83 -10.61
C SER A 161 10.63 -2.27 -9.19
N ALA A 162 10.98 -1.32 -8.30
CA ALA A 162 11.23 -1.62 -6.89
C ALA A 162 9.99 -2.18 -6.17
N LEU A 163 8.78 -1.68 -6.49
CA LEU A 163 7.53 -2.19 -5.93
C LEU A 163 7.28 -3.65 -6.32
N LEU A 164 7.43 -3.99 -7.60
CA LEU A 164 7.28 -5.38 -8.06
C LEU A 164 8.30 -6.30 -7.39
N MET A 165 9.56 -5.88 -7.32
CA MET A 165 10.62 -6.66 -6.67
C MET A 165 10.36 -6.85 -5.17
N THR A 166 9.86 -5.82 -4.49
CA THR A 166 9.46 -5.91 -3.07
C THR A 166 8.44 -7.03 -2.88
N PHE A 167 7.43 -7.11 -3.75
CA PHE A 167 6.43 -8.17 -3.67
C PHE A 167 7.03 -9.54 -3.99
N TYR A 168 7.87 -9.66 -5.00
CA TYR A 168 8.52 -10.94 -5.30
C TYR A 168 9.41 -11.43 -4.16
N LEU A 169 10.17 -10.55 -3.50
CA LEU A 169 10.95 -10.89 -2.30
C LEU A 169 10.04 -11.33 -1.15
N LYS A 170 8.99 -10.55 -0.87
CA LYS A 170 8.03 -10.82 0.19
C LYS A 170 7.37 -12.20 0.07
N TYR A 171 7.11 -12.66 -1.15
CA TYR A 171 6.48 -13.95 -1.40
C TYR A 171 7.47 -15.05 -1.81
N GLY A 172 8.78 -14.86 -1.61
CA GLY A 172 9.80 -15.87 -1.86
C GLY A 172 9.96 -16.25 -3.34
N VAL A 173 9.59 -15.38 -4.27
CA VAL A 173 9.72 -15.61 -5.72
C VAL A 173 11.16 -15.39 -6.19
N ILE A 174 11.89 -14.48 -5.52
CA ILE A 174 13.29 -14.15 -5.81
C ILE A 174 14.04 -13.85 -4.51
N SER A 175 15.36 -13.82 -4.60
CA SER A 175 16.29 -13.33 -3.56
C SER A 175 17.42 -12.53 -4.23
N PHE A 176 18.05 -11.64 -3.49
CA PHE A 176 19.21 -10.85 -3.95
C PHE A 176 20.30 -10.85 -2.88
N ASP A 177 21.57 -10.93 -3.30
CA ASP A 177 22.72 -10.83 -2.40
C ASP A 177 22.75 -9.50 -1.63
N ASN A 178 22.23 -8.44 -2.26
CA ASN A 178 22.21 -7.09 -1.72
C ASN A 178 20.80 -6.53 -1.52
N GLN A 179 19.85 -7.37 -1.09
CA GLN A 179 18.45 -6.98 -0.83
C GLN A 179 18.29 -5.70 0.00
N LYS A 180 19.18 -5.42 0.97
CA LYS A 180 19.19 -4.18 1.77
C LYS A 180 19.33 -2.91 0.93
N LYS A 181 19.84 -3.00 -0.32
CA LYS A 181 19.93 -1.87 -1.26
C LYS A 181 18.63 -1.60 -2.03
N LEU A 182 17.60 -2.43 -1.87
CA LEU A 182 16.30 -2.17 -2.48
C LEU A 182 15.76 -0.83 -1.96
N GLU A 183 15.49 0.07 -2.90
CA GLU A 183 15.07 1.42 -2.57
C GLU A 183 13.69 1.43 -1.91
N VAL A 184 13.67 1.83 -0.63
CA VAL A 184 12.44 2.12 0.10
C VAL A 184 11.85 3.44 -0.36
N LYS A 185 10.63 3.40 -0.90
CA LYS A 185 9.86 4.60 -1.17
C LYS A 185 9.22 5.13 0.11
N ILE A 186 9.60 6.34 0.49
CA ILE A 186 8.78 7.19 1.37
C ILE A 186 7.70 7.87 0.53
N ASP A 187 6.44 7.66 0.89
CA ASP A 187 5.28 8.31 0.30
C ASP A 187 4.51 9.11 1.36
N THR A 188 3.41 9.73 0.96
CA THR A 188 2.58 10.52 1.89
C THR A 188 2.00 9.67 3.02
N ASN A 189 1.75 8.36 2.83
CA ASN A 189 1.22 7.51 3.90
C ASN A 189 2.30 7.28 4.96
N LYS A 190 3.53 6.93 4.56
CA LYS A 190 4.65 6.75 5.51
C LYS A 190 5.02 8.04 6.23
N LEU A 191 5.05 9.14 5.49
CA LEU A 191 5.24 10.48 6.05
C LEU A 191 4.20 10.81 7.14
N ARG A 192 2.93 10.48 6.93
CA ARG A 192 1.91 10.67 7.97
C ARG A 192 2.17 9.80 9.19
N VAL A 193 2.57 8.55 9.01
CA VAL A 193 2.93 7.68 10.15
C VAL A 193 4.03 8.33 10.99
N MET A 194 5.08 8.85 10.33
CA MET A 194 6.16 9.54 11.05
C MET A 194 5.66 10.77 11.80
N TYR A 195 4.81 11.58 11.18
CA TYR A 195 4.23 12.76 11.82
C TYR A 195 3.27 12.44 12.97
N ASP A 196 2.33 11.52 12.77
CA ASP A 196 1.34 11.12 13.78
C ASP A 196 2.00 10.48 15.01
N ASN A 197 3.23 10.00 14.87
CA ASN A 197 4.03 9.43 15.96
C ASN A 197 5.11 10.37 16.50
N SER A 198 5.06 11.67 16.15
CA SER A 198 6.01 12.70 16.60
C SER A 198 7.47 12.44 16.20
N ILE A 199 7.70 11.62 15.17
CA ILE A 199 9.02 11.46 14.56
C ILE A 199 9.36 12.69 13.72
N ILE A 200 8.36 13.25 13.04
CA ILE A 200 8.48 14.53 12.32
C ILE A 200 7.78 15.61 13.12
N ASN A 201 8.53 16.66 13.49
CA ASN A 201 7.99 17.81 14.21
C ASN A 201 8.11 19.06 13.31
N PRO A 202 7.02 19.64 12.80
CA PRO A 202 7.07 20.79 11.90
C PRO A 202 7.51 22.10 12.57
N GLY A 203 7.74 22.14 13.88
CA GLY A 203 7.92 23.36 14.65
C GLY A 203 6.59 23.91 15.19
N GLU A 204 6.65 24.78 16.21
CA GLU A 204 5.46 25.22 16.97
C GLU A 204 4.44 25.99 16.12
N GLU A 205 4.91 26.68 15.07
CA GLU A 205 4.07 27.54 14.22
C GLU A 205 3.53 26.85 12.96
N HIS A 206 3.98 25.63 12.67
CA HIS A 206 3.66 24.94 11.42
C HIS A 206 2.81 23.69 11.65
N ARG A 207 1.90 23.42 10.71
CA ARG A 207 1.04 22.22 10.68
C ARG A 207 1.52 21.27 9.59
N TRP A 208 1.02 20.04 9.62
CA TRP A 208 1.26 19.05 8.55
C TRP A 208 1.06 19.58 7.12
N GLY A 209 0.06 20.45 6.93
CA GLY A 209 -0.23 21.07 5.63
C GLY A 209 0.85 22.05 5.15
N ASP A 210 1.66 22.57 6.07
CA ASP A 210 2.67 23.61 5.82
C ASP A 210 4.03 23.00 5.46
N ILE A 211 4.22 21.69 5.70
CA ILE A 211 5.44 20.99 5.31
C ILE A 211 5.43 20.75 3.80
N HIS A 212 6.32 21.46 3.08
CA HIS A 212 6.57 21.16 1.67
C HIS A 212 7.09 19.73 1.50
N LYS A 213 6.26 18.87 0.91
CA LYS A 213 6.57 17.45 0.70
C LYS A 213 7.91 17.22 0.01
N ASP A 214 8.24 18.06 -0.97
CA ASP A 214 9.47 17.93 -1.74
C ASP A 214 10.73 18.18 -0.90
N LYS A 215 10.62 18.92 0.20
CA LYS A 215 11.73 19.16 1.14
C LYS A 215 11.86 18.06 2.19
N ILE A 216 10.73 17.57 2.71
CA ILE A 216 10.76 16.55 3.77
C ILE A 216 10.98 15.13 3.25
N LEU A 217 10.54 14.81 2.03
CA LEU A 217 10.64 13.45 1.49
C LEU A 217 12.09 12.94 1.44
N PRO A 218 13.08 13.68 0.90
CA PRO A 218 14.47 13.23 0.91
C PRO A 218 15.04 13.09 2.32
N ALA A 219 14.74 14.04 3.21
CA ALA A 219 15.22 14.05 4.59
C ALA A 219 14.65 12.87 5.39
N ALA A 220 13.33 12.66 5.34
CA ALA A 220 12.65 11.56 6.01
C ALA A 220 13.12 10.19 5.49
N ARG A 221 13.41 10.08 4.19
CA ARG A 221 13.97 8.86 3.62
C ARG A 221 15.37 8.59 4.14
N LYS A 222 16.28 9.57 4.08
CA LYS A 222 17.64 9.41 4.60
C LYS A 222 17.59 9.03 6.08
N PHE A 223 16.81 9.78 6.86
CA PHE A 223 16.62 9.55 8.28
C PHE A 223 16.08 8.15 8.60
N LEU A 224 15.07 7.66 7.88
CA LEU A 224 14.58 6.29 8.05
C LEU A 224 15.70 5.27 7.83
N CYS A 225 16.51 5.44 6.76
CA CYS A 225 17.59 4.52 6.45
C CYS A 225 18.68 4.54 7.53
N ASP A 226 19.11 5.74 7.94
CA ASP A 226 20.14 5.92 8.98
C ASP A 226 19.71 5.25 10.31
N VAL A 227 18.46 5.48 10.75
CA VAL A 227 17.93 4.88 12.00
C VAL A 227 17.82 3.36 11.87
N CYS A 228 17.40 2.85 10.71
CA CYS A 228 17.33 1.41 10.51
C CYS A 228 18.72 0.76 10.53
N GLU A 229 19.71 1.36 9.86
CA GLU A 229 21.09 0.88 9.82
C GLU A 229 21.72 0.84 11.21
N GLU A 230 21.58 1.91 11.99
CA GLU A 230 22.16 2.01 13.34
C GLU A 230 21.59 0.99 14.33
N HIS A 231 20.34 0.59 14.15
CA HIS A 231 19.66 -0.35 15.05
C HIS A 231 19.45 -1.75 14.46
N ASP A 232 20.15 -2.08 13.36
CA ASP A 232 20.05 -3.34 12.63
C ASP A 232 18.60 -3.76 12.31
N LEU A 233 17.79 -2.78 11.88
CA LEU A 233 16.44 -3.01 11.40
C LEU A 233 16.44 -3.12 9.87
N ASP A 234 15.65 -4.04 9.32
CA ASP A 234 15.42 -4.07 7.88
C ASP A 234 14.50 -2.91 7.47
N THR A 235 15.07 -1.94 6.74
CA THR A 235 14.34 -0.76 6.25
C THR A 235 13.13 -1.13 5.40
N ASN A 236 13.18 -2.25 4.65
CA ASN A 236 12.04 -2.73 3.86
C ASN A 236 10.91 -3.20 4.77
N ILE A 237 11.22 -3.94 5.85
CA ILE A 237 10.21 -4.38 6.83
C ILE A 237 9.54 -3.17 7.49
N VAL A 238 10.34 -2.20 7.96
CA VAL A 238 9.81 -0.97 8.56
C VAL A 238 8.90 -0.22 7.57
N SER A 239 9.40 0.00 6.35
CA SER A 239 8.67 0.65 5.25
C SER A 239 7.34 -0.02 4.95
N GLU A 240 7.35 -1.34 4.84
CA GLU A 240 6.18 -2.14 4.54
C GLU A 240 5.17 -2.06 5.69
N ALA A 241 5.62 -2.21 6.93
CA ALA A 241 4.78 -2.15 8.11
C ALA A 241 4.15 -0.76 8.31
N MET A 242 4.80 0.32 7.88
CA MET A 242 4.23 1.67 7.92
C MET A 242 3.07 1.84 6.94
N TRP A 243 3.07 1.14 5.81
CA TRP A 243 2.08 1.35 4.75
C TRP A 243 0.62 1.13 5.20
N PRO A 244 0.24 0.00 5.84
CA PRO A 244 -1.15 -0.22 6.24
C PRO A 244 -1.58 0.72 7.38
N ILE A 245 -0.66 1.12 8.26
CA ILE A 245 -0.91 2.16 9.26
C ILE A 245 -1.25 3.48 8.56
N GLY A 246 -0.40 3.92 7.63
CA GLY A 246 -0.59 5.18 6.93
C GLY A 246 -1.86 5.21 6.07
N GLU A 247 -2.19 4.09 5.42
CA GLU A 247 -3.35 3.97 4.53
C GLU A 247 -4.68 3.85 5.28
N ARG A 248 -4.72 3.08 6.38
CA ARG A 248 -5.99 2.80 7.10
C ARG A 248 -6.19 3.68 8.31
N ILE A 249 -5.14 3.94 9.07
CA ILE A 249 -5.23 4.68 10.33
C ILE A 249 -5.04 6.16 10.03
N SER A 250 -3.83 6.59 9.67
CA SER A 250 -3.50 8.01 9.48
C SER A 250 -4.36 8.74 8.43
N ARG A 251 -4.81 8.03 7.39
CA ARG A 251 -5.66 8.61 6.36
C ARG A 251 -7.07 8.96 6.85
N GLN A 252 -7.65 8.18 7.76
CA GLN A 252 -9.00 8.41 8.28
C GLN A 252 -9.08 9.65 9.18
N TYR A 253 -7.97 10.05 9.81
CA TYR A 253 -7.92 11.22 10.70
C TYR A 253 -7.89 12.59 9.97
N LYS A 254 -7.89 12.60 8.62
CA LYS A 254 -7.87 13.83 7.80
C LYS A 254 -9.01 14.82 8.07
N HIS A 255 -10.11 14.38 8.67
CA HIS A 255 -11.31 15.21 8.86
C HIS A 255 -11.51 15.76 10.28
N HIS A 256 -10.68 15.39 11.27
CA HIS A 256 -11.04 15.65 12.68
C HIS A 256 -9.97 16.24 13.61
N LEU A 257 -8.77 16.60 13.12
CA LEU A 257 -7.73 17.12 14.01
C LEU A 257 -7.70 18.65 14.06
N GLY A 258 -8.73 19.21 14.71
CA GLY A 258 -8.52 20.36 15.58
C GLY A 258 -7.70 19.94 16.81
N LYS A 259 -6.91 20.86 17.37
CA LYS A 259 -5.87 20.71 18.41
C LYS A 259 -6.14 19.79 19.63
N ARG A 260 -7.34 19.23 19.83
CA ARG A 260 -7.76 18.56 21.09
C ARG A 260 -7.79 17.02 21.09
N LYS A 261 -7.40 16.32 20.02
CA LYS A 261 -7.40 14.84 19.99
C LYS A 261 -6.06 14.14 19.73
N LEU A 262 -4.98 14.88 19.49
CA LEU A 262 -3.64 14.28 19.36
C LEU A 262 -3.16 13.59 20.65
N ASN A 263 -3.52 14.11 21.84
CA ASN A 263 -3.14 13.49 23.12
C ASN A 263 -3.69 12.06 23.33
N TYR A 264 -4.77 11.67 22.65
CA TYR A 264 -5.32 10.32 22.75
C TYR A 264 -4.51 9.29 21.93
N ILE A 265 -3.78 9.75 20.91
CA ILE A 265 -2.89 8.92 20.08
C ILE A 265 -1.49 8.87 20.70
N MET A 266 -1.05 9.95 21.36
CA MET A 266 0.30 10.02 21.94
C MET A 266 0.51 9.16 23.20
N ASN A 267 -0.56 8.87 23.94
CA ASN A 267 -0.53 7.96 25.09
C ASN A 267 -1.23 6.62 24.85
N SER A 268 -1.89 6.43 23.70
CA SER A 268 -2.40 5.11 23.34
C SER A 268 -1.25 4.35 22.68
N PRO A 269 -0.83 3.21 23.23
CA PRO A 269 0.09 2.34 22.56
C PRO A 269 -0.47 2.08 21.16
N LEU A 270 0.34 2.19 20.11
CA LEU A 270 0.02 1.85 18.70
C LEU A 270 -0.72 0.49 18.50
N LEU A 271 -0.89 -0.28 19.57
CA LEU A 271 -1.40 -1.63 19.65
C LEU A 271 -2.57 -1.81 20.65
N GLU A 272 -3.20 -0.78 21.22
CA GLU A 272 -4.46 -0.94 21.99
C GLU A 272 -5.74 -0.76 21.14
N PHE A 273 -5.64 -0.97 19.83
CA PHE A 273 -6.80 -0.97 18.92
C PHE A 273 -7.60 -2.30 18.96
N THR A 274 -7.80 -2.88 20.14
CA THR A 274 -8.55 -4.14 20.33
C THR A 274 -10.05 -4.02 20.01
N ASP A 275 -10.61 -2.81 19.90
CA ASP A 275 -12.05 -2.62 19.69
C ASP A 275 -12.45 -1.98 18.34
N TYR A 276 -11.55 -1.91 17.36
CA TYR A 276 -11.88 -1.35 16.04
C TYR A 276 -12.44 -2.39 15.04
N THR A 277 -13.09 -3.45 15.52
CA THR A 277 -13.76 -4.48 14.70
C THR A 277 -14.97 -4.00 13.88
N GLN A 278 -15.36 -2.71 13.89
CA GLN A 278 -16.60 -2.28 13.22
C GLN A 278 -16.52 -0.95 12.44
N TYR A 279 -15.34 -0.53 11.98
CA TYR A 279 -15.25 0.57 11.02
C TYR A 279 -15.40 0.04 9.60
N LEU A 280 -16.62 -0.38 9.28
CA LEU A 280 -17.04 -0.66 7.91
C LEU A 280 -17.28 0.67 7.20
N ASP A 281 -16.30 1.12 6.43
CA ASP A 281 -16.47 2.15 5.39
C ASP A 281 -17.37 1.58 4.28
N ILE A 282 -18.68 1.56 4.52
CA ILE A 282 -19.67 1.36 3.47
C ILE A 282 -20.17 2.75 3.09
N PRO A 283 -19.76 3.31 1.93
CA PRO A 283 -20.30 4.58 1.47
C PRO A 283 -21.81 4.42 1.26
N TYR A 284 -22.58 5.11 2.07
CA TYR A 284 -24.03 5.07 2.04
C TYR A 284 -24.58 6.28 1.28
N GLY A 285 -25.47 6.03 0.33
CA GLY A 285 -26.29 7.10 -0.27
C GLY A 285 -27.18 7.77 0.79
N LYS A 286 -27.62 9.00 0.52
CA LYS A 286 -28.47 9.80 1.45
C LYS A 286 -29.67 9.01 2.02
N ASN A 287 -30.23 8.09 1.24
CA ASN A 287 -31.36 7.25 1.66
C ASN A 287 -31.01 6.24 2.76
N THR A 288 -29.76 5.77 2.83
CA THR A 288 -29.34 4.82 3.86
C THR A 288 -29.03 5.51 5.18
N VAL A 289 -28.49 6.74 5.15
CA VAL A 289 -28.35 7.58 6.35
C VAL A 289 -29.71 7.83 7.02
N ALA A 290 -30.74 8.13 6.24
CA ALA A 290 -32.09 8.32 6.75
C ALA A 290 -32.68 7.04 7.38
N LYS A 291 -32.47 5.87 6.75
CA LYS A 291 -32.89 4.57 7.30
C LYS A 291 -32.19 4.23 8.62
N LEU A 292 -30.89 4.55 8.73
CA LEU A 292 -30.09 4.30 9.93
C LEU A 292 -30.51 5.21 11.09
N LYS A 293 -30.73 6.51 10.83
CA LYS A 293 -31.29 7.42 11.85
C LYS A 293 -32.66 6.97 12.35
N LYS A 294 -33.54 6.49 11.45
CA LYS A 294 -34.87 5.97 11.83
C LYS A 294 -34.79 4.71 12.72
N ARG A 295 -33.67 3.98 12.67
CA ARG A 295 -33.39 2.81 13.51
C ARG A 295 -32.62 3.15 14.80
N GLY A 296 -32.45 4.43 15.13
CA GLY A 296 -31.83 4.88 16.39
C GLY A 296 -30.31 5.01 16.37
N PHE A 297 -29.66 4.88 15.21
CA PHE A 297 -28.21 5.05 15.09
C PHE A 297 -27.83 6.54 15.00
N ASP A 298 -26.79 6.97 15.74
CA ASP A 298 -26.22 8.31 15.62
C ASP A 298 -25.32 8.39 14.36
N VAL A 299 -25.85 9.04 13.32
CA VAL A 299 -25.17 9.18 12.03
C VAL A 299 -24.73 10.63 11.84
N LYS A 300 -23.42 10.89 11.98
CA LYS A 300 -22.79 12.18 11.71
C LYS A 300 -22.12 12.19 10.33
N GLY A 301 -22.80 12.77 9.35
CA GLY A 301 -22.32 12.88 7.97
C GLY A 301 -22.66 11.66 7.11
N SER A 302 -21.83 11.36 6.11
CA SER A 302 -21.98 10.23 5.20
C SER A 302 -21.53 8.89 5.81
N TYR A 303 -21.25 8.85 7.11
CA TYR A 303 -20.65 7.72 7.81
C TYR A 303 -21.48 7.41 9.06
N CYS A 304 -21.67 6.11 9.33
CA CYS A 304 -22.35 5.61 10.51
C CYS A 304 -21.32 5.16 11.54
N TYR A 305 -21.48 5.58 12.79
CA TYR A 305 -20.63 5.15 13.89
C TYR A 305 -21.37 4.03 14.62
N PHE A 306 -20.80 2.82 14.64
CA PHE A 306 -21.34 1.74 15.45
C PHE A 306 -20.74 1.84 16.84
N GLN A 307 -21.57 2.20 17.82
CA GLN A 307 -21.26 1.97 19.22
C GLN A 307 -21.86 0.61 19.57
N LYS A 308 -21.02 -0.33 20.03
CA LYS A 308 -21.48 -1.65 20.47
C LYS A 308 -22.37 -1.44 21.70
N LEU A 309 -23.69 -1.47 21.50
CA LEU A 309 -24.65 -1.71 22.57
C LEU A 309 -24.64 -3.22 22.85
N ASP A 310 -24.77 -3.58 24.12
CA ASP A 310 -24.45 -4.89 24.67
C ASP A 310 -24.99 -6.11 23.88
N SER A 311 -24.14 -7.14 23.93
CA SER A 311 -24.12 -8.51 23.41
C SER A 311 -25.29 -9.24 22.71
N ASP A 312 -26.52 -8.74 22.54
CA ASP A 312 -27.64 -9.66 22.20
C ASP A 312 -28.53 -9.28 21.00
N GLN A 313 -27.99 -8.75 19.91
CA GLN A 313 -28.77 -8.66 18.66
C GLN A 313 -28.06 -9.30 17.45
N LYS A 314 -28.63 -10.43 17.00
CA LYS A 314 -28.28 -11.12 15.76
C LYS A 314 -28.45 -10.19 14.56
N LEU A 315 -27.43 -10.17 13.70
CA LEU A 315 -27.45 -9.49 12.41
C LEU A 315 -28.57 -10.07 11.53
N LEU A 316 -29.58 -9.27 11.20
CA LEU A 316 -30.47 -9.53 10.06
C LEU A 316 -30.08 -8.54 8.95
N ILE A 317 -29.67 -9.11 7.82
CA ILE A 317 -29.15 -8.44 6.61
C ILE A 317 -30.15 -7.41 6.07
#